data_AF-A0A932X817-F1
#
_entry.id   AF-A0A932X817-F1
#
_cell.length_a   1.000
_cell.length_b   1.000
_cell.length_c   1.000
_cell.angle_alpha   90.00
_cell.angle_beta   90.00
_cell.angle_gamma   90.00
#
_symmetry.space_group_name_H-M   'P 1'
#
loop_
_entity.id
_entity.type
_entity.pdbx_description
1 polymer ?
#
loop_
_entity_poly.entity_id
_entity_poly.type
_entity_poly.pdbx_seq_one_letter_code
_entity_poly.pdbx_strand_id
1 'polypeptide(L)'
;MAVAEPIVRSRISLAEFAQLPEGPPDYEYERGELIEMPRPHPRHNGLAAFLFTFLDAHVRQNRLGRVFLDSLVAVLPDVVYAPDVFFIAREGAAEYDPESGQVTGPPDLVVAVLSPRGGEARDRVGKFEVLPGGGSGVVLDHRSDGARG
;
A
#
# COMPACT_ATOMS: atom_id res chain seq x y z
N MET A 1 -21.69 4.30 -13.59
CA MET A 1 -21.98 3.50 -12.37
C MET A 1 -21.20 4.11 -11.23
N ALA A 2 -21.83 4.27 -10.06
CA ALA A 2 -21.25 4.97 -8.92
C ALA A 2 -19.99 4.27 -8.40
N VAL A 3 -19.00 5.08 -8.10
CA VAL A 3 -17.76 4.72 -7.41
C VAL A 3 -18.09 4.45 -5.94
N ALA A 4 -17.55 3.40 -5.34
CA ALA A 4 -17.67 3.21 -3.90
C ALA A 4 -16.54 3.99 -3.20
N GLU A 5 -16.90 5.05 -2.49
CA GLU A 5 -16.00 5.71 -1.54
C GLU A 5 -15.68 4.74 -0.39
N PRO A 6 -14.43 4.69 0.10
CA PRO A 6 -14.09 3.86 1.25
C PRO A 6 -14.88 4.35 2.46
N ILE A 7 -15.46 3.41 3.20
CA ILE A 7 -16.32 3.75 4.32
C ILE A 7 -15.43 3.97 5.55
N VAL A 8 -15.39 5.20 6.06
CA VAL A 8 -14.72 5.50 7.34
C VAL A 8 -15.58 4.93 8.48
N ARG A 9 -15.02 4.00 9.24
CA ARG A 9 -15.71 3.29 10.32
C ARG A 9 -15.12 3.68 11.67
N SER A 10 -15.78 4.62 12.35
CA SER A 10 -15.48 4.92 13.77
C SER A 10 -14.07 5.48 14.03
N ARG A 11 -13.85 5.98 15.26
CA ARG A 11 -12.51 6.34 15.74
C ARG A 11 -11.99 5.23 16.64
N ILE A 12 -10.78 4.75 16.36
CA ILE A 12 -10.12 3.66 17.06
C ILE A 12 -8.66 4.05 17.32
N SER A 13 -8.06 3.54 18.39
CA SER A 13 -6.61 3.73 18.62
C SER A 13 -5.78 2.79 17.74
N LEU A 14 -4.52 3.14 17.49
CA LEU A 14 -3.59 2.25 16.76
C LEU A 14 -3.43 0.88 17.44
N ALA A 15 -3.47 0.84 18.78
CA ALA A 15 -3.35 -0.40 19.54
C ALA A 15 -4.58 -1.31 19.38
N GLU A 16 -5.77 -0.74 19.26
CA GLU A 16 -6.99 -1.49 18.97
C GLU A 16 -7.02 -1.92 17.49
N PHE A 17 -6.55 -1.08 16.56
CA PHE A 17 -6.39 -1.43 15.15
C PHE A 17 -5.48 -2.65 14.96
N ALA A 18 -4.34 -2.68 15.66
CA ALA A 18 -3.39 -3.80 15.60
C ALA A 18 -3.94 -5.13 16.16
N GLN A 19 -5.08 -5.11 16.86
CA GLN A 19 -5.76 -6.30 17.38
C GLN A 19 -6.94 -6.76 16.52
N LEU A 20 -7.23 -6.06 15.41
CA LEU A 20 -8.26 -6.51 14.48
C LEU A 20 -7.88 -7.88 13.90
N PRO A 21 -8.88 -8.78 13.71
CA PRO A 21 -8.63 -10.07 13.10
C PRO A 21 -8.15 -9.90 11.66
N GLU A 22 -7.28 -10.80 11.21
CA GLU A 22 -6.93 -10.89 9.79
C GLU A 22 -8.13 -11.31 8.94
N GLY A 23 -8.22 -10.73 7.74
CA GLY A 23 -9.23 -11.06 6.74
C GLY A 23 -10.41 -10.07 6.69
N PRO A 24 -11.33 -10.28 5.74
CA PRO A 24 -12.30 -9.27 5.38
C PRO A 24 -13.36 -9.03 6.47
N PRO A 25 -13.88 -7.80 6.58
CA PRO A 25 -13.50 -6.61 5.81
C PRO A 25 -12.07 -6.12 6.13
N ASP A 26 -11.31 -5.77 5.09
CA ASP A 26 -9.94 -5.29 5.22
C ASP A 26 -9.95 -3.78 5.51
N TYR A 27 -9.00 -3.32 6.32
CA TYR A 27 -8.96 -1.93 6.77
C TYR A 27 -7.55 -1.34 6.69
N GLU A 28 -7.50 -0.06 6.32
CA GLU A 28 -6.36 0.82 6.53
C GLU A 28 -6.62 1.74 7.75
N TYR A 29 -5.56 2.29 8.33
CA TYR A 29 -5.65 3.20 9.48
C TYR A 29 -4.96 4.53 9.18
N GLU A 30 -5.65 5.63 9.49
CA GLU A 30 -5.11 6.98 9.33
C GLU A 30 -5.54 7.86 10.50
N ARG A 31 -4.60 8.20 11.40
CA ARG A 31 -4.77 9.20 12.47
C ARG A 31 -6.05 9.00 13.31
N GLY A 32 -6.33 7.75 13.65
CA GLY A 32 -7.47 7.35 14.47
C GLY A 32 -8.71 6.98 13.67
N GLU A 33 -8.67 7.02 12.34
CA GLU A 33 -9.77 6.61 11.47
C GLU A 33 -9.49 5.24 10.87
N LEU A 34 -10.51 4.38 10.90
CA LEU A 34 -10.51 3.08 10.23
C LEU A 34 -11.14 3.22 8.85
N ILE A 35 -10.45 2.75 7.82
CA ILE A 35 -10.81 3.00 6.42
C ILE A 35 -11.03 1.65 5.76
N GLU A 36 -12.29 1.32 5.48
CA GLU A 36 -12.67 0.05 4.86
C GLU A 36 -12.20 0.00 3.40
N MET A 37 -11.42 -1.04 3.07
CA MET A 37 -10.88 -1.25 1.75
C MET A 37 -11.82 -2.08 0.89
N PRO A 38 -12.14 -1.63 -0.34
CA PRO A 38 -12.92 -2.45 -1.25
C PRO A 38 -12.09 -3.66 -1.70
N ARG A 39 -12.76 -4.77 -2.01
CA ARG A 39 -12.07 -5.91 -2.62
C ARG A 39 -11.44 -5.47 -3.95
N PRO A 40 -10.15 -5.76 -4.18
CA PRO A 40 -9.48 -5.28 -5.38
C PRO A 40 -9.98 -6.00 -6.64
N HIS A 41 -10.02 -5.27 -7.75
CA HIS A 41 -10.44 -5.81 -9.04
C HIS A 41 -9.32 -6.67 -9.66
N PRO A 42 -9.60 -7.80 -10.36
CA PRO A 42 -8.56 -8.67 -10.91
C PRO A 42 -7.53 -7.97 -11.82
N ARG A 43 -7.95 -6.97 -12.60
CA ARG A 43 -7.03 -6.15 -13.42
C ARG A 43 -6.04 -5.34 -12.59
N HIS A 44 -6.48 -4.80 -11.45
CA HIS A 44 -5.62 -4.06 -10.53
C HIS A 44 -4.56 -5.00 -9.94
N ASN A 45 -4.97 -6.17 -9.46
CA ASN A 45 -4.04 -7.17 -8.93
C ASN A 45 -3.09 -7.72 -9.99
N GLY A 46 -3.56 -7.88 -11.23
CA GLY A 46 -2.70 -8.28 -12.35
C GLY A 46 -1.57 -7.28 -12.61
N LEU A 47 -1.85 -5.97 -12.50
CA LEU A 47 -0.84 -4.94 -12.66
C LEU A 47 0.11 -4.87 -11.45
N ALA A 48 -0.40 -4.96 -10.23
CA ALA A 48 0.43 -5.03 -9.02
C ALA A 48 1.38 -6.25 -9.07
N ALA A 49 0.88 -7.42 -9.44
CA ALA A 49 1.68 -8.63 -9.60
C ALA A 49 2.73 -8.51 -10.71
N PHE A 50 2.39 -7.87 -11.83
CA PHE A 50 3.36 -7.57 -12.89
C PHE A 50 4.51 -6.71 -12.34
N LEU A 51 4.21 -5.61 -11.66
CA LEU A 51 5.22 -4.71 -11.08
C LEU A 51 6.09 -5.41 -10.05
N PHE A 52 5.48 -6.15 -9.14
CA PHE A 52 6.18 -6.97 -8.16
C PHE A 52 7.18 -7.91 -8.82
N THR A 53 6.78 -8.60 -9.90
CA THR A 53 7.64 -9.59 -10.58
C THR A 53 8.95 -8.96 -11.06
N PHE A 54 8.90 -7.80 -11.70
CA PHE A 54 10.12 -7.14 -12.20
C PHE A 54 10.94 -6.52 -11.07
N LEU A 55 10.27 -5.91 -10.08
CA LEU A 55 10.94 -5.28 -8.95
C LEU A 55 11.65 -6.33 -8.07
N ASP A 56 10.97 -7.42 -7.72
CA ASP A 56 11.52 -8.52 -6.92
C ASP A 56 12.71 -9.19 -7.64
N ALA A 57 12.61 -9.42 -8.95
CA ALA A 57 13.72 -9.95 -9.74
C ALA A 57 14.96 -9.04 -9.65
N HIS A 58 14.79 -7.73 -9.84
CA HIS A 58 15.88 -6.76 -9.73
C HIS A 58 16.47 -6.71 -8.31
N VAL A 59 15.61 -6.62 -7.29
CA VAL A 59 16.02 -6.53 -5.88
C VAL A 59 16.79 -7.77 -5.45
N ARG A 60 16.32 -8.97 -5.82
CA ARG A 60 17.00 -10.24 -5.50
C ARG A 60 18.34 -10.38 -6.22
N GLN A 61 18.37 -10.09 -7.52
CA GLN A 61 19.60 -10.20 -8.31
C GLN A 61 20.72 -9.32 -7.75
N ASN A 62 20.37 -8.13 -7.24
CA ASN A 62 21.31 -7.16 -6.71
C ASN A 62 21.44 -7.19 -5.18
N ARG A 63 20.74 -8.11 -4.50
CA ARG A 63 20.72 -8.26 -3.02
C ARG A 63 20.35 -6.97 -2.28
N LEU A 64 19.40 -6.22 -2.82
CA LEU A 64 19.05 -4.87 -2.36
C LEU A 64 18.07 -4.86 -1.18
N GLY A 65 17.44 -5.99 -0.84
CA GLY A 65 16.42 -6.05 0.21
C GLY A 65 15.31 -7.03 -0.12
N ARG A 66 14.05 -6.66 0.15
CA ARG A 66 12.87 -7.51 -0.05
C ARG A 66 11.69 -6.70 -0.60
N VAL A 67 10.88 -7.34 -1.44
CA VAL A 67 9.65 -6.77 -2.02
C VAL A 67 8.46 -7.58 -1.51
N PHE A 68 7.35 -6.91 -1.24
CA PHE A 68 6.12 -7.48 -0.70
C PHE A 68 4.90 -6.99 -1.47
N LEU A 69 3.78 -7.71 -1.29
CA LEU A 69 2.48 -7.42 -1.87
C LEU A 69 1.45 -7.24 -0.74
N ASP A 70 0.58 -6.25 -0.88
CA ASP A 70 -0.72 -6.14 -0.18
C ASP A 70 -0.68 -6.54 1.31
N SER A 71 0.25 -5.95 2.07
CA SER A 71 0.41 -6.21 3.51
C SER A 71 0.40 -4.89 4.28
N LEU A 72 -0.19 -4.90 5.48
CA LEU A 72 -0.25 -3.72 6.33
C LEU A 72 1.15 -3.32 6.81
N VAL A 73 1.51 -2.06 6.55
CA VAL A 73 2.77 -1.47 6.97
C VAL A 73 2.57 -0.05 7.49
N ALA A 74 3.26 0.28 8.56
CA ALA A 74 3.29 1.64 9.09
C ALA A 74 4.10 2.52 8.14
N VAL A 75 3.43 3.44 7.44
CA VAL A 75 4.07 4.41 6.54
C VAL A 75 4.41 5.72 7.25
N LEU A 76 3.70 6.01 8.36
CA LEU A 76 3.98 7.07 9.34
C LEU A 76 3.60 6.56 10.74
N PRO A 77 4.04 7.21 11.84
CA PRO A 77 3.74 6.77 13.20
C PRO A 77 2.26 6.49 13.52
N ASP A 78 1.33 7.20 12.86
CA ASP A 78 -0.13 7.02 13.02
C ASP A 78 -0.84 6.72 11.69
N VAL A 79 -0.12 6.14 10.73
CA VAL A 79 -0.69 5.82 9.40
C VAL A 79 -0.21 4.44 8.98
N VAL A 80 -1.15 3.50 8.86
CA VAL A 80 -0.90 2.12 8.46
C VAL A 80 -1.73 1.81 7.23
N TYR A 81 -1.04 1.56 6.11
CA TYR A 81 -1.67 1.27 4.83
C TYR A 81 -1.31 -0.13 4.35
N ALA A 82 -2.08 -0.62 3.38
CA ALA A 82 -1.76 -1.79 2.58
C ALA A 82 -1.37 -1.29 1.17
N PRO A 83 -0.08 -1.00 0.92
CA PRO A 83 0.40 -0.70 -0.42
C PRO A 83 0.25 -1.91 -1.34
N ASP A 84 -0.02 -1.66 -2.62
CA ASP A 84 -0.19 -2.76 -3.57
C ASP A 84 1.15 -3.50 -3.80
N VAL A 85 2.26 -2.75 -3.79
CA VAL A 85 3.63 -3.26 -3.72
C VAL A 85 4.44 -2.36 -2.79
N PHE A 86 5.33 -2.93 -1.98
CA PHE A 86 6.35 -2.14 -1.28
C PHE A 86 7.68 -2.87 -1.20
N PHE A 87 8.75 -2.11 -1.01
CA PHE A 87 10.12 -2.59 -0.90
C PHE A 87 10.77 -2.03 0.36
N ILE A 88 11.49 -2.92 1.05
CA ILE A 88 12.38 -2.57 2.16
C ILE A 88 13.82 -2.82 1.71
N ALA A 89 14.66 -1.82 1.86
CA ALA A 89 16.07 -1.92 1.53
C ALA A 89 16.82 -2.71 2.59
N ARG A 90 17.88 -3.39 2.18
CA ARG A 90 18.79 -4.14 3.08
C ARG A 90 19.40 -3.25 4.15
N GLU A 91 19.67 -1.99 3.80
CA GLU A 91 20.30 -0.99 4.66
C GLU A 91 19.35 0.20 4.92
N GLY A 92 18.05 -0.05 4.84
CA GLY A 92 16.98 0.93 5.08
C GLY A 92 16.57 1.03 6.54
N ALA A 93 15.59 1.90 6.81
CA ALA A 93 15.04 2.09 8.15
C ALA A 93 13.98 1.03 8.52
N ALA A 94 13.42 0.33 7.53
CA ALA A 94 12.43 -0.70 7.75
C ALA A 94 13.06 -2.08 7.91
N GLU A 95 12.52 -2.87 8.84
CA GLU A 95 12.92 -4.25 9.09
C GLU A 95 11.73 -5.20 8.92
N TYR A 96 12.01 -6.38 8.38
CA TYR A 96 11.03 -7.48 8.31
C TYR A 96 11.48 -8.61 9.22
N ASP A 97 10.62 -8.98 10.16
CA ASP A 97 10.80 -10.14 11.02
C ASP A 97 10.10 -11.37 10.39
N PRO A 98 10.86 -12.38 9.94
CA PRO A 98 10.27 -13.58 9.34
C PRO A 98 9.51 -14.47 10.32
N GLU A 99 9.75 -14.37 11.63
CA GLU A 99 9.08 -15.20 12.64
C GLU A 99 7.69 -14.65 12.96
N SER A 100 7.58 -13.34 13.17
CA SER A 100 6.29 -12.68 13.43
C SER A 100 5.54 -12.26 12.16
N GLY A 101 6.24 -12.18 11.02
CA GLY A 101 5.70 -11.65 9.77
C GLY A 101 5.55 -10.12 9.76
N GLN A 102 6.02 -9.42 10.80
CA GLN A 102 5.84 -7.99 10.95
C GLN A 102 6.89 -7.19 10.17
N VAL A 103 6.45 -6.02 9.68
CA VAL A 103 7.33 -4.98 9.15
C VAL A 103 7.31 -3.80 10.12
N THR A 104 8.48 -3.40 10.60
CA THR A 104 8.65 -2.22 11.44
C THR A 104 9.32 -1.11 10.65
N GLY A 105 8.91 0.14 10.88
CA GLY A 105 9.42 1.30 10.15
C GLY A 105 8.81 1.49 8.75
N PRO A 106 9.00 2.68 8.14
CA PRO A 106 8.43 3.00 6.85
C PRO A 106 9.20 2.30 5.72
N PRO A 107 8.52 1.66 4.75
CA PRO A 107 9.18 1.11 3.57
C PRO A 107 9.95 2.17 2.76
N ASP A 108 11.05 1.75 2.13
CA ASP A 108 11.88 2.61 1.27
C ASP A 108 11.20 2.94 -0.06
N LEU A 109 10.30 2.08 -0.54
CA LEU A 109 9.45 2.34 -1.69
C LEU A 109 8.07 1.74 -1.47
N VAL A 110 7.05 2.51 -1.83
CA VAL A 110 5.65 2.06 -1.88
C VAL A 110 5.07 2.39 -3.25
N VAL A 111 4.29 1.46 -3.80
CA VAL A 111 3.64 1.60 -5.09
C VAL A 111 2.15 1.47 -4.93
N ALA A 112 1.43 2.42 -5.54
CA ALA A 112 -0.01 2.40 -5.65
C ALA A 112 -0.44 2.29 -7.12
N VAL A 113 -1.32 1.35 -7.42
CA VAL A 113 -1.97 1.19 -8.71
C VAL A 113 -3.32 1.92 -8.66
N LEU A 114 -3.48 2.96 -9.49
CA LEU A 114 -4.75 3.66 -9.57
C LEU A 114 -5.70 2.92 -10.50
N SER A 115 -6.94 2.72 -10.05
CA SER A 115 -7.98 2.08 -10.87
C SER A 115 -9.02 3.09 -11.38
N PRO A 116 -9.51 2.97 -12.63
CA PRO A 116 -10.49 3.90 -13.19
C PRO A 116 -11.86 3.89 -12.49
N ARG A 117 -12.19 2.81 -11.76
CA ARG A 117 -13.50 2.59 -11.12
C ARG A 117 -13.49 2.74 -9.60
N GLY A 118 -12.31 2.81 -8.98
CA GLY A 118 -12.14 3.07 -7.55
C GLY A 118 -12.17 4.56 -7.19
N GLY A 119 -12.36 5.42 -8.20
CA GLY A 119 -12.44 6.87 -8.08
C GLY A 119 -11.19 7.49 -7.47
N GLU A 120 -11.24 8.81 -7.42
CA GLU A 120 -10.32 9.71 -6.73
C GLU A 120 -10.27 9.48 -5.20
N ALA A 121 -10.85 8.38 -4.70
CA ALA A 121 -11.16 8.17 -3.29
C ALA A 121 -9.94 7.87 -2.41
N ARG A 122 -8.78 7.65 -3.02
CA ARG A 122 -7.51 8.10 -2.47
C ARG A 122 -6.60 8.44 -3.64
N ASP A 123 -6.41 9.73 -3.87
CA ASP A 123 -5.20 10.20 -4.53
C ASP A 123 -4.00 9.81 -3.63
N ARG A 124 -3.59 8.53 -3.73
CA ARG A 124 -2.44 7.94 -3.03
C ARG A 124 -1.15 8.69 -3.39
N VAL A 125 -1.17 9.48 -4.48
CA VAL A 125 -0.10 10.37 -4.96
C VAL A 125 0.36 11.31 -3.85
N GLY A 126 -0.55 12.12 -3.30
CA GLY A 126 -0.17 13.07 -2.23
C GLY A 126 0.17 12.41 -0.89
N LYS A 127 -0.27 11.16 -0.65
CA LYS A 127 -0.05 10.43 0.61
C LYS A 127 1.31 9.74 0.66
N PHE A 128 1.82 9.27 -0.48
CA PHE A 128 3.13 8.61 -0.56
C PHE A 128 4.27 9.54 -1.01
N GLU A 129 3.95 10.74 -1.52
CA GLU A 129 4.94 11.81 -1.78
C GLU A 129 5.61 12.33 -0.48
N VAL A 130 5.04 12.08 0.69
CA VAL A 130 5.49 12.64 1.99
C VAL A 130 5.90 11.54 2.98
N LEU A 131 6.68 10.55 2.53
CA LEU A 131 7.33 9.59 3.43
C LEU A 131 8.58 10.23 4.08
N PRO A 132 8.64 10.41 5.41
CA PRO A 132 9.84 10.88 6.10
C PRO A 132 10.91 9.77 6.10
N GLY A 133 12.18 10.17 5.98
CA GLY A 133 13.32 9.24 6.06
C GLY A 133 13.91 8.76 4.73
N GLY A 134 13.45 9.30 3.59
CA GLY A 134 14.01 9.00 2.26
C GLY A 134 13.25 7.93 1.47
N GLY A 135 12.13 7.42 2.00
CA GLY A 135 11.22 6.56 1.27
C GLY A 135 10.58 7.32 0.09
N SER A 136 10.43 6.65 -1.05
CA SER A 136 9.81 7.22 -2.25
C SER A 136 8.43 6.61 -2.50
N GLY A 137 7.45 7.45 -2.83
CA GLY A 137 6.15 7.00 -3.33
C GLY A 137 6.11 7.00 -4.85
N VAL A 138 5.66 5.91 -5.46
CA VAL A 138 5.38 5.87 -6.90
C VAL A 138 3.91 5.54 -7.10
N VAL A 139 3.23 6.35 -7.92
CA VAL A 139 1.85 6.08 -8.31
C VAL A 139 1.79 5.79 -9.79
N LEU A 140 1.19 4.66 -10.13
CA LEU A 140 1.01 4.23 -11.50
C LEU A 140 -0.45 4.35 -11.88
N ASP A 141 -0.71 5.31 -12.75
CA ASP A 141 -2.01 5.53 -13.34
C ASP A 141 -2.14 4.75 -14.65
N HIS A 142 -3.02 3.74 -14.65
CA HIS A 142 -3.30 2.97 -15.86
C HIS A 142 -4.63 3.39 -16.52
N ARG A 143 -5.23 4.53 -16.12
CA ARG A 143 -6.36 5.12 -16.84
C ARG A 143 -5.93 5.25 -18.31
N SER A 144 -6.51 4.41 -19.16
CA SER A 144 -6.34 4.55 -20.60
C SER A 144 -6.81 5.95 -20.94
N ASP A 145 -5.92 6.78 -21.49
CA ASP A 145 -6.32 8.03 -22.14
C ASP A 145 -7.50 7.71 -23.05
N GLY A 146 -8.69 8.10 -22.62
CA GLY A 146 -9.86 8.22 -23.47
C GLY A 146 -9.65 9.43 -24.38
N ALA A 147 -8.60 9.40 -25.19
CA ALA A 147 -8.34 10.37 -26.22
C ALA A 147 -8.62 9.73 -27.59
N ARG A 148 -9.75 10.18 -28.15
CA ARG A 148 -10.19 10.14 -29.56
C ARG A 148 -11.02 8.93 -29.99
N GLY A 149 -12.33 9.14 -29.92
CA GLY A 149 -13.35 8.64 -30.83
C GLY A 149 -14.42 9.71 -30.96
#